data_AF-A0A7S2PIR9-F1
#
_entry.id   AF-A0A7S2PIR9-F1
#
_cell.length_a   1.000
_cell.length_b   1.000
_cell.length_c   1.000
_cell.angle_alpha   90.00
_cell.angle_beta   90.00
_cell.angle_gamma   90.00
#
_symmetry.space_group_name_H-M   'P 1'
#
loop_
_entity.id
_entity.type
_entity.pdbx_description
1 polymer ?
#
loop_
_entity_poly.entity_id
_entity_poly.type
_entity_poly.pdbx_seq_one_letter_code
_entity_poly.pdbx_strand_id
1 'polypeptide(L)'
;IIIDLPPMLLLQRYWLRYSGIPAYLGEETPALSSASLPGILLESSLTPGRADTAGHLNRHLESADPARALFLGLWSLTEAGLGARARAWPLLAASGFVLLAFGNEFDGVDNARYLQEEMRRWRLDETHQVLCWHLASSPGHYYLLAV
;
A
#
# COMPACT_ATOMS: atom_id res chain seq x y z
N ILE A 1 -2.67 -1.21 6.66
CA ILE A 1 -1.30 -0.74 6.35
C ILE A 1 -1.44 0.42 5.39
N ILE A 2 -0.78 1.55 5.67
CA ILE A 2 -0.71 2.69 4.77
C ILE A 2 0.71 2.80 4.24
N ILE A 3 0.86 2.86 2.92
CA ILE A 3 2.15 3.03 2.26
C ILE A 3 2.22 4.42 1.65
N ASP A 4 3.26 5.18 2.02
CA ASP A 4 3.45 6.52 1.49
C ASP A 4 4.89 7.02 1.67
N LEU A 5 5.17 8.21 1.13
CA LEU A 5 6.42 8.92 1.35
C LEU A 5 6.61 9.25 2.85
N PRO A 6 7.85 9.21 3.39
CA PRO A 6 8.09 9.47 4.81
C PRO A 6 7.47 10.77 5.36
N PRO A 7 7.51 11.92 4.65
CA PRO A 7 6.85 13.14 5.12
C PRO A 7 5.33 13.00 5.23
N MET A 8 4.69 12.25 4.33
CA MET A 8 3.25 12.01 4.34
C MET A 8 2.86 11.07 5.48
N LEU A 9 3.64 10.03 5.72
CA LEU A 9 3.41 9.13 6.86
C LEU A 9 3.52 9.86 8.20
N LEU A 10 4.45 10.81 8.34
CA LEU A 10 4.55 11.63 9.56
C LEU A 10 3.30 12.49 9.76
N LEU A 11 2.78 13.09 8.69
CA LEU A 11 1.53 13.86 8.73
C LEU A 11 0.34 12.96 9.07
N GLN A 12 0.22 11.80 8.43
CA GLN A 12 -0.84 10.81 8.72
C GLN A 12 -0.76 10.34 10.17
N ARG A 13 0.44 10.01 10.68
CA ARG A 13 0.67 9.64 12.08
C ARG A 13 0.20 10.73 13.03
N TYR A 14 0.51 11.99 12.74
CA TYR A 14 0.08 13.12 13.55
C TYR A 14 -1.45 13.16 13.66
N TRP A 15 -2.16 13.07 12.54
CA TRP A 15 -3.64 13.10 12.52
C TRP A 15 -4.27 11.87 13.18
N LEU A 16 -3.72 10.68 12.95
CA LEU A 16 -4.19 9.45 13.57
C LEU A 16 -4.03 9.52 15.09
N ARG A 17 -2.87 9.98 15.59
CA ARG A 17 -2.65 10.18 17.02
C ARG A 17 -3.56 11.25 17.61
N TYR A 18 -3.76 12.37 16.91
CA TYR A 18 -4.71 13.41 17.32
C TYR A 18 -6.13 12.85 17.46
N SER A 19 -6.50 11.89 16.62
CA SER A 19 -7.80 11.22 16.63
C SER A 19 -7.89 10.03 17.60
N GLY A 20 -6.87 9.79 18.42
CA GLY A 20 -6.82 8.65 19.34
C GLY A 20 -6.64 7.28 18.67
N ILE A 21 -6.24 7.24 17.39
CA ILE A 21 -5.98 6.01 16.65
C ILE A 21 -4.48 5.67 16.78
N PRO A 22 -4.13 4.51 17.36
CA PRO A 22 -2.74 4.08 17.43
C PRO A 22 -2.15 3.90 16.03
N ALA A 23 -1.01 4.54 15.79
CA ALA A 23 -0.30 4.46 14.52
C ALA A 23 1.22 4.38 14.74
N TYR A 24 1.86 3.49 14.00
CA TYR A 24 3.25 3.08 14.18
C TYR A 24 4.00 3.18 12.86
N LEU A 25 5.18 3.79 12.87
CA LEU A 25 6.08 3.74 11.71
C LEU A 25 6.73 2.35 11.64
N GLY A 26 6.79 1.76 10.45
CA GLY A 26 7.38 0.43 10.25
C GLY A 26 8.85 0.31 10.66
N GLU A 27 9.60 1.42 10.65
CA GLU A 27 11.00 1.50 11.11
C GLU A 27 11.14 1.55 12.64
N GLU A 28 10.14 2.11 13.35
CA GLU A 28 10.13 2.23 14.82
C GLU A 28 9.58 0.98 15.50
N THR A 29 8.99 0.09 14.72
CA THR A 29 8.34 -1.11 15.23
C THR A 29 9.40 -2.21 15.33
N PRO A 30 9.83 -2.63 16.55
CA PRO A 30 10.69 -3.81 16.68
C PRO A 30 9.97 -5.01 16.05
N ALA A 31 10.70 -6.08 15.72
CA ALA A 31 10.10 -7.35 15.32
C ALA A 31 9.21 -7.85 16.45
N LEU A 32 7.97 -7.37 16.51
CA LEU A 32 7.04 -7.67 17.56
C LEU A 32 6.62 -9.10 17.31
N SER A 33 7.15 -9.99 18.16
CA SER A 33 6.76 -11.38 18.25
C SER A 33 5.24 -11.46 18.39
N SER A 34 4.57 -11.91 17.32
CA SER A 34 3.25 -12.56 17.27
C SER A 34 2.05 -11.90 17.97
N ALA A 35 2.17 -10.72 18.56
CA ALA A 35 1.07 -9.98 19.16
C ALA A 35 0.62 -8.91 18.17
N SER A 36 -0.52 -9.14 17.54
CA SER A 36 -1.24 -8.19 16.67
C SER A 36 -1.21 -6.79 17.29
N LEU A 37 -0.41 -5.88 16.73
CA LEU A 37 -0.44 -4.50 17.15
C LEU A 37 -1.84 -3.94 16.87
N PRO A 38 -2.60 -3.49 17.89
CA PRO A 38 -3.85 -2.80 17.63
C PRO A 38 -3.52 -1.42 17.04
N GLY A 39 -3.74 -1.23 15.74
CA GLY A 39 -3.54 0.08 15.12
C GLY A 39 -3.18 0.04 13.64
N ILE A 40 -2.72 1.18 13.14
CA ILE A 40 -2.36 1.39 11.74
C ILE A 40 -0.83 1.37 11.61
N LEU A 41 -0.34 0.45 10.78
CA LEU A 41 1.06 0.45 10.34
C LEU A 41 1.25 1.43 9.19
N LEU A 42 2.24 2.31 9.33
CA LEU A 42 2.66 3.31 8.36
C LEU A 42 4.03 2.90 7.78
N GLU A 43 4.07 2.60 6.50
CA GLU A 43 5.22 1.95 5.85
C GLU A 43 5.81 2.81 4.71
N SER A 44 7.13 2.97 4.71
CA SER A 44 7.89 3.71 3.70
C SER A 44 8.98 2.89 3.00
N SER A 45 9.14 1.59 3.32
CA SER A 45 10.15 0.69 2.75
C SER A 45 10.01 0.44 1.24
N LEU A 46 8.88 0.86 0.65
CA LEU A 46 8.65 0.85 -0.80
C LEU A 46 9.01 2.18 -1.49
N THR A 47 9.45 3.19 -0.75
CA THR A 47 9.81 4.50 -1.31
C THR A 47 11.14 4.43 -2.07
N PRO A 48 11.29 5.11 -3.24
CA PRO A 48 12.56 5.18 -3.97
C PRO A 48 13.73 5.61 -3.07
N GLY A 49 14.87 4.93 -3.18
CA GLY A 49 16.08 5.22 -2.40
C GLY A 49 16.16 4.58 -1.02
N ARG A 50 15.07 3.98 -0.51
CA ARG A 50 15.10 3.08 0.65
C ARG A 50 15.01 1.64 0.17
N ALA A 51 16.11 0.91 0.23
CA ALA A 51 16.04 -0.55 0.16
C ALA A 51 15.39 -1.04 1.46
N ASP A 52 14.50 -2.03 1.36
CA ASP A 52 14.04 -2.80 2.52
C ASP A 52 15.22 -3.64 3.03
N THR A 53 16.18 -2.98 3.69
CA THR A 53 17.45 -3.58 4.10
C THR A 53 17.29 -4.61 5.21
N ALA A 54 16.09 -4.74 5.79
CA ALA A 54 15.85 -5.61 6.93
C ALA A 54 14.50 -6.36 6.88
N GLY A 55 13.87 -6.50 5.70
CA GLY A 55 12.65 -7.29 5.54
C GLY A 55 11.50 -6.80 6.44
N HIS A 56 11.41 -5.49 6.71
CA HIS A 56 10.45 -4.92 7.66
C HIS A 56 9.02 -5.20 7.20
N LEU A 57 8.76 -5.03 5.90
CA LEU A 57 7.45 -5.26 5.31
C LEU A 57 7.00 -6.72 5.49
N ASN A 58 7.90 -7.67 5.21
CA ASN A 58 7.60 -9.10 5.35
C ASN A 58 7.34 -9.49 6.81
N ARG A 59 8.09 -8.93 7.77
CA ARG A 59 7.87 -9.20 9.20
C ARG A 59 6.52 -8.69 9.71
N HIS A 60 6.09 -7.53 9.22
CA HIS A 60 4.78 -6.97 9.56
C HIS A 60 3.63 -7.76 8.95
N LEU A 61 3.85 -8.37 7.79
CA LEU A 61 2.89 -9.27 7.13
C LEU A 61 2.73 -10.59 7.88
N GLU A 62 3.83 -11.20 8.32
CA GLU A 62 3.80 -12.47 9.06
C GLU A 62 3.09 -12.37 10.42
N SER A 63 3.05 -11.17 11.00
CA SER A 63 2.44 -10.91 12.32
C SER A 63 1.01 -10.36 12.25
N ALA A 64 0.55 -9.95 11.06
CA ALA A 64 -0.80 -9.45 10.84
C ALA A 64 -1.71 -10.56 10.26
N ASP A 65 -3.03 -10.40 10.42
CA ASP A 65 -4.01 -11.11 9.60
C ASP A 65 -4.33 -10.22 8.38
N PRO A 66 -3.63 -10.39 7.24
CA PRO A 66 -3.78 -9.50 6.09
C PRO A 66 -5.20 -9.58 5.52
N ALA A 67 -5.91 -10.70 5.66
CA ALA A 67 -7.30 -10.83 5.20
C ALA A 67 -8.28 -9.89 5.93
N ARG A 68 -7.87 -9.32 7.08
CA ARG A 68 -8.63 -8.30 7.82
C ARG A 68 -8.05 -6.90 7.70
N ALA A 69 -6.99 -6.73 6.91
CA ALA A 69 -6.30 -5.47 6.76
C ALA A 69 -6.78 -4.70 5.51
N LEU A 70 -6.80 -3.37 5.65
CA LEU A 70 -6.85 -2.45 4.50
C LEU A 70 -5.43 -2.13 4.05
N PHE A 71 -5.13 -2.38 2.78
CA PHE A 71 -4.00 -1.80 2.09
C PHE A 71 -4.40 -0.47 1.47
N LEU A 72 -3.71 0.61 1.84
CA LEU A 72 -3.88 1.93 1.23
C LEU A 72 -2.59 2.34 0.52
N GLY A 73 -2.64 2.36 -0.81
CA GLY A 73 -1.58 2.87 -1.66
C GLY A 73 -2.05 4.15 -2.35
N LEU A 74 -1.46 5.27 -2.00
CA LEU A 74 -1.71 6.52 -2.72
C LEU A 74 -0.81 6.60 -3.96
N TRP A 75 -0.81 7.74 -4.65
CA TRP A 75 -0.03 7.99 -5.88
C TRP A 75 1.41 7.48 -5.78
N SER A 76 2.03 7.63 -4.62
CA SER A 76 3.40 7.20 -4.32
C SER A 76 3.70 5.74 -4.67
N LEU A 77 2.73 4.82 -4.59
CA LEU A 77 2.94 3.43 -5.02
C LEU A 77 3.15 3.36 -6.54
N THR A 78 2.25 3.97 -7.31
CA THR A 78 2.33 3.98 -8.78
C THR A 78 3.35 4.97 -9.34
N GLU A 79 3.94 5.81 -8.50
CA GLU A 79 5.06 6.68 -8.83
C GLU A 79 6.42 6.08 -8.44
N ALA A 80 6.43 5.00 -7.64
CA ALA A 80 7.67 4.30 -7.30
C ALA A 80 8.24 3.56 -8.53
N GLY A 81 9.53 3.20 -8.49
CA GLY A 81 10.13 2.36 -9.54
C GLY A 81 9.50 0.96 -9.58
N LEU A 82 9.47 0.32 -10.76
CA LEU A 82 8.82 -0.99 -10.96
C LEU A 82 9.26 -2.07 -9.96
N GLY A 83 10.53 -2.09 -9.56
CA GLY A 83 11.03 -3.03 -8.55
C GLY A 83 10.40 -2.83 -7.17
N ALA A 84 10.09 -1.59 -6.78
CA ALA A 84 9.37 -1.31 -5.54
C ALA A 84 7.89 -1.67 -5.65
N ARG A 85 7.25 -1.39 -6.79
CA ARG A 85 5.86 -1.80 -7.07
C ARG A 85 5.71 -3.33 -6.99
N ALA A 86 6.65 -4.07 -7.59
CA ALA A 86 6.70 -5.53 -7.55
C ALA A 86 6.69 -6.09 -6.11
N ARG A 87 7.34 -5.40 -5.16
CA ARG A 87 7.36 -5.81 -3.75
C ARG A 87 6.04 -5.58 -3.01
N ALA A 88 5.16 -4.72 -3.52
CA ALA A 88 3.86 -4.45 -2.89
C ALA A 88 2.83 -5.56 -3.15
N TRP A 89 2.94 -6.27 -4.27
CA TRP A 89 1.92 -7.20 -4.72
C TRP A 89 1.62 -8.39 -3.81
N PRO A 90 2.61 -9.04 -3.16
CA PRO A 90 2.30 -10.08 -2.17
C PRO A 90 1.37 -9.58 -1.06
N LEU A 91 1.56 -8.33 -0.63
CA LEU A 91 0.75 -7.69 0.40
C LEU A 91 -0.63 -7.28 -0.15
N LEU A 92 -0.69 -6.69 -1.34
CA LEU A 92 -1.96 -6.37 -2.01
C LEU A 92 -2.84 -7.60 -2.17
N ALA A 93 -2.27 -8.71 -2.65
CA ALA A 93 -3.01 -9.95 -2.90
C ALA A 93 -3.48 -10.65 -1.63
N ALA A 94 -2.77 -10.46 -0.51
CA ALA A 94 -3.15 -11.03 0.79
C ALA A 94 -4.11 -10.14 1.59
N SER A 95 -4.19 -8.84 1.25
CA SER A 95 -5.01 -7.87 1.99
C SER A 95 -6.47 -8.05 1.67
N GLY A 96 -7.35 -8.13 2.67
CA GLY A 96 -8.80 -8.27 2.42
C GLY A 96 -9.46 -7.03 1.81
N PHE A 97 -8.85 -5.86 1.95
CA PHE A 97 -9.28 -4.64 1.27
C PHE A 97 -8.08 -3.94 0.65
N VAL A 98 -8.24 -3.48 -0.59
CA VAL A 98 -7.23 -2.70 -1.30
C VAL A 98 -7.86 -1.40 -1.79
N LEU A 99 -7.25 -0.28 -1.43
CA LEU A 99 -7.56 1.04 -1.98
C LEU A 99 -6.31 1.64 -2.61
N LEU A 100 -6.36 1.88 -3.91
CA LEU A 100 -5.31 2.54 -4.68
C LEU A 100 -5.79 3.86 -5.28
N ALA A 101 -4.92 4.85 -5.29
CA ALA A 101 -5.07 6.06 -6.10
C ALA A 101 -3.88 6.18 -7.05
N PHE A 102 -4.14 6.41 -8.34
CA PHE A 102 -3.08 6.46 -9.35
C PHE A 102 -3.41 7.38 -10.52
N GLY A 103 -2.36 7.93 -11.14
CA GLY A 103 -2.44 8.62 -12.44
C GLY A 103 -2.25 7.65 -13.60
N ASN A 104 -2.76 7.99 -14.80
CA ASN A 104 -2.72 7.12 -15.97
C ASN A 104 -1.29 6.71 -16.36
N GLU A 105 -0.36 7.65 -16.30
CA GLU A 105 1.04 7.42 -16.64
C GLU A 105 1.96 8.07 -15.60
N PHE A 106 3.07 7.41 -15.30
CA PHE A 106 4.19 8.01 -14.57
C PHE A 106 5.51 7.44 -15.06
N ASP A 107 6.48 8.31 -15.37
CA ASP A 107 7.81 7.93 -15.85
C ASP A 107 7.77 6.98 -17.07
N GLY A 108 6.86 7.25 -18.02
CA GLY A 108 6.65 6.43 -19.21
C GLY A 108 5.94 5.10 -18.99
N VAL A 109 5.47 4.83 -17.76
CA VAL A 109 4.72 3.61 -17.42
C VAL A 109 3.22 3.89 -17.43
N ASP A 110 2.49 3.20 -18.30
CA ASP A 110 1.02 3.11 -18.26
C ASP A 110 0.58 2.33 -17.02
N ASN A 111 0.10 3.05 -16.00
CA ASN A 111 -0.26 2.48 -14.72
C ASN A 111 -1.56 1.67 -14.80
N ALA A 112 -2.50 2.04 -15.67
CA ALA A 112 -3.75 1.30 -15.83
C ALA A 112 -3.46 -0.10 -16.40
N ARG A 113 -2.62 -0.17 -17.43
CA ARG A 113 -2.16 -1.43 -18.02
C ARG A 113 -1.31 -2.22 -17.03
N TYR A 114 -0.34 -1.59 -16.37
CA TYR A 114 0.52 -2.25 -15.38
C TYR A 114 -0.29 -2.91 -14.26
N LEU A 115 -1.22 -2.18 -13.65
CA LEU A 115 -2.07 -2.71 -12.58
C LEU A 115 -2.94 -3.85 -13.10
N GLN A 116 -3.50 -3.76 -14.32
CA GLN A 116 -4.29 -4.84 -14.90
C GLN A 116 -3.49 -6.13 -15.12
N GLU A 117 -2.27 -6.02 -15.63
CA GLU A 117 -1.39 -7.17 -15.87
C GLU A 117 -0.98 -7.85 -14.56
N GLU A 118 -0.60 -7.07 -13.55
CA GLU A 118 -0.20 -7.60 -12.26
C GLU A 118 -1.40 -8.14 -11.45
N MET A 119 -2.58 -7.53 -11.51
CA MET A 119 -3.80 -8.08 -10.88
C MET A 119 -4.09 -9.49 -11.39
N ARG A 120 -3.99 -9.74 -12.71
CA ARG A 120 -4.15 -11.07 -13.28
C ARG A 120 -3.05 -12.03 -12.84
N ARG A 121 -1.80 -11.55 -12.82
CA ARG A 121 -0.64 -12.35 -12.38
C ARG A 121 -0.79 -12.82 -10.94
N TRP A 122 -1.29 -11.95 -10.07
CA TRP A 122 -1.53 -12.21 -8.66
C TRP A 122 -2.93 -12.76 -8.36
N ARG A 123 -3.74 -12.97 -9.39
CA ARG A 123 -5.11 -13.52 -9.31
C ARG A 123 -6.00 -12.72 -8.35
N LEU A 124 -5.79 -11.41 -8.28
CA LEU A 124 -6.55 -10.51 -7.42
C LEU A 124 -8.03 -10.48 -7.82
N ASP A 125 -8.29 -10.62 -9.12
CA ASP A 125 -9.62 -10.71 -9.72
C ASP A 125 -10.38 -12.00 -9.38
N GLU A 126 -9.68 -13.03 -8.89
CA GLU A 126 -10.32 -14.25 -8.40
C GLU A 126 -10.65 -14.20 -6.91
N THR A 127 -9.90 -13.38 -6.16
CA THR A 127 -10.03 -13.26 -4.70
C THR A 127 -10.84 -12.05 -4.27
N HIS A 128 -10.94 -11.02 -5.12
CA HIS A 128 -11.60 -9.76 -4.84
C HIS A 128 -12.52 -9.32 -5.99
N GLN A 129 -13.57 -8.60 -5.63
CA GLN A 129 -14.33 -7.76 -6.56
C GLN A 129 -13.59 -6.45 -6.77
N VAL A 130 -13.11 -6.24 -8.00
CA VAL A 130 -12.34 -5.05 -8.37
C VAL A 130 -13.23 -4.00 -9.04
N LEU A 131 -13.22 -2.79 -8.50
CA LEU A 131 -13.85 -1.60 -9.06
C LEU A 131 -12.79 -0.55 -9.36
N CYS A 132 -12.91 0.11 -10.52
CA CYS A 132 -12.03 1.22 -10.90
C CYS A 132 -12.89 2.41 -11.34
N TRP A 133 -12.68 3.55 -10.68
CA TRP A 133 -13.36 4.81 -10.99
C TRP A 133 -12.35 5.83 -11.48
N HIS A 134 -12.80 6.73 -12.37
CA HIS A 134 -12.04 7.90 -12.75
C HIS A 134 -12.54 9.11 -11.95
N LEU A 135 -11.62 9.99 -11.56
CA LEU A 135 -11.96 11.24 -10.91
C LEU A 135 -12.49 12.23 -11.95
N ALA A 136 -13.80 12.52 -11.91
CA ALA A 136 -14.46 13.39 -12.90
C ALA A 136 -13.82 14.79 -13.01
N SER A 137 -13.32 15.33 -11.89
CA SER A 137 -12.66 16.64 -11.84
C SER A 137 -11.21 16.63 -12.31
N SER A 138 -10.60 15.47 -12.53
CA SER A 138 -9.18 15.34 -12.90
C SER A 138 -8.97 14.16 -13.84
N PRO A 139 -9.16 14.35 -15.16
CA PRO A 139 -8.96 13.32 -16.16
C PRO A 139 -7.58 12.66 -16.01
N GLY A 140 -7.53 11.33 -16.21
CA GLY A 140 -6.30 10.56 -16.04
C GLY A 140 -5.97 10.21 -14.59
N HIS A 141 -6.82 10.50 -13.61
CA HIS A 141 -6.66 10.07 -12.23
C HIS A 141 -7.75 9.07 -11.86
N TYR A 142 -7.36 8.02 -11.16
CA TYR A 142 -8.20 6.87 -10.89
C TYR A 142 -8.14 6.45 -9.43
N TYR A 143 -9.23 5.85 -8.97
CA TYR A 143 -9.31 5.10 -7.73
C TYR A 143 -9.63 3.65 -8.05
N LEU A 144 -8.86 2.73 -7.49
CA LEU A 144 -9.13 1.30 -7.57
C LEU A 144 -9.44 0.77 -6.18
N LEU A 145 -10.55 0.06 -6.07
CA LEU A 145 -11.02 -0.62 -4.88
C LEU A 145 -11.10 -2.12 -5.16
N ALA A 146 -10.50 -2.96 -4.32
CA ALA A 146 -10.68 -4.41 -4.33
C ALA A 146 -11.17 -4.89 -2.96
N VAL A 147 -12.24 -5.69 -2.94
CA VAL A 147 -12.92 -6.20 -1.73
C VAL A 147 -13.34 -7.66 -1.83
#